data_AF-A0A1V3PLE8-F1
#
_entry.id   AF-A0A1V3PLE8-F1
#
_cell.length_a   1.000
_cell.length_b   1.000
_cell.length_c   1.000
_cell.angle_alpha   90.00
_cell.angle_beta   90.00
_cell.angle_gamma   90.00
#
_symmetry.space_group_name_H-M   'P 1'
#
loop_
_entity.id
_entity.type
_entity.pdbx_description
1 polymer ?
#
loop_
_entity_poly.entity_id
_entity_poly.type
_entity_poly.pdbx_seq_one_letter_code
_entity_poly.pdbx_strand_id
1 'polypeptide(L)' 'MEGADMKFTYDDIVWASEASNPQVPRRKAWIVGIFESRPGPYFDQFPPGPVYTVEFEDGSSTEIHEADLTPWSL' A
#
# COMPACT_ATOMS: atom_id res chain seq x y z
N MET A 1 -10.36 20.36 0.64
CA MET A 1 -10.46 18.98 1.15
C MET A 1 -9.10 18.68 1.71
N GLU A 2 -9.00 18.54 3.02
CA GLU A 2 -7.75 18.10 3.68
C GLU A 2 -7.47 16.70 3.11
N GLY A 3 -6.33 16.52 2.43
CA GLY A 3 -5.93 15.22 1.91
C GLY A 3 -5.83 14.24 3.07
N ALA A 4 -6.22 12.99 2.86
CA ALA A 4 -5.99 11.96 3.87
C ALA A 4 -4.51 12.00 4.28
N ASP A 5 -4.22 12.10 5.58
CA ASP A 5 -2.85 12.07 6.10
C ASP A 5 -2.23 10.71 5.73
N MET A 6 -1.51 10.70 4.61
CA MET A 6 -0.83 9.52 4.10
C MET A 6 0.41 9.26 4.94
N LYS A 7 0.55 8.03 5.43
CA LYS A 7 1.71 7.62 6.25
C LYS A 7 2.97 7.40 5.42
N PHE A 8 2.83 7.11 4.13
CA PHE A 8 3.94 6.77 3.26
C PHE A 8 3.94 7.62 2.01
N THR A 9 5.13 7.84 1.46
CA THR A 9 5.37 8.59 0.23
C THR A 9 6.08 7.69 -0.79
N TYR A 10 6.16 8.14 -2.05
CA TYR A 10 6.97 7.47 -3.07
C TYR A 10 8.38 7.19 -2.55
N ASP A 11 8.93 6.05 -2.99
CA ASP A 11 10.26 5.52 -2.65
C ASP A 11 10.45 5.08 -1.19
N ASP A 12 9.45 5.25 -0.31
CA ASP A 12 9.51 4.68 1.04
C ASP A 12 9.63 3.16 0.96
N ILE A 13 10.53 2.61 1.79
CA ILE A 13 10.68 1.16 1.97
C ILE A 13 9.77 0.74 3.12
N VAL A 14 8.93 -0.25 2.84
CA VAL A 14 7.91 -0.76 3.76
C VAL A 14 8.02 -2.26 3.91
N TRP A 15 7.50 -2.76 5.02
CA TRP A 15 7.15 -4.16 5.16
C TRP A 15 5.67 -4.32 4.85
N ALA A 16 5.36 -5.12 3.82
CA ALA A 16 3.99 -5.48 3.49
C ALA A 16 3.52 -6.65 4.37
N SER A 17 2.29 -6.58 4.86
CA SER A 17 1.67 -7.63 5.66
C SER A 17 0.35 -8.09 5.03
N GLU A 18 -0.14 -9.23 5.49
CA GLU A 18 -1.34 -9.89 4.95
C GLU A 18 -2.64 -9.55 5.72
N ALA A 19 -2.60 -8.53 6.61
CA ALA A 19 -3.61 -8.35 7.64
C ALA A 19 -5.02 -8.03 7.10
N SER A 20 -5.13 -7.19 6.07
CA SER A 20 -6.39 -6.89 5.38
C SER A 20 -6.53 -7.65 4.05
N ASN A 21 -5.43 -8.19 3.50
CA ASN A 21 -5.44 -9.00 2.29
C ASN A 21 -4.47 -10.19 2.39
N PRO A 22 -4.99 -11.43 2.56
CA PRO A 22 -4.20 -12.66 2.63
C PRO A 22 -3.35 -12.97 1.38
N GLN A 23 -3.62 -12.31 0.25
CA GLN A 23 -2.87 -12.50 -0.99
C GLN A 23 -1.58 -11.68 -1.03
N VAL A 24 -1.38 -10.75 -0.10
CA VAL A 24 -0.18 -9.90 -0.04
C VAL A 24 0.98 -10.70 0.55
N PRO A 25 2.11 -10.84 -0.18
CA PRO A 25 3.30 -11.47 0.37
C PRO A 25 3.87 -10.68 1.55
N ARG A 26 4.18 -11.38 2.66
CA ARG A 26 4.83 -10.78 3.84
C ARG A 26 6.31 -10.54 3.60
N ARG A 27 6.64 -9.42 2.95
CA ARG A 27 8.01 -9.09 2.59
C ARG A 27 8.22 -7.60 2.38
N LYS A 28 9.49 -7.23 2.28
CA LYS A 28 9.94 -5.88 1.94
C LYS A 28 9.45 -5.45 0.56
N ALA A 29 9.03 -4.19 0.47
CA ALA A 29 8.55 -3.57 -0.76
C ALA A 29 8.86 -2.06 -0.79
N TRP A 30 8.63 -1.43 -1.94
CA TRP A 30 8.75 0.01 -2.17
C TRP A 30 7.41 0.61 -2.57
N ILE A 31 7.11 1.81 -2.08
CA ILE A 31 5.96 2.58 -2.57
C ILE A 31 6.27 3.11 -3.98
N VAL A 32 5.50 2.66 -4.97
CA VAL A 32 5.65 3.06 -6.38
C VAL A 32 4.37 3.69 -6.96
N GLY A 33 3.31 3.80 -6.18
CA GLY A 33 2.05 4.44 -6.57
C GLY A 33 1.20 4.81 -5.36
N ILE A 34 0.47 5.91 -5.47
CA ILE A 34 -0.40 6.43 -4.41
C ILE A 34 -1.75 6.80 -5.00
N PHE A 35 -2.83 6.22 -4.46
CA PHE A 35 -4.20 6.53 -4.86
C PHE A 35 -4.89 7.43 -3.83
N GLU A 36 -4.74 8.75 -4.01
CA GLU A 36 -5.43 9.77 -3.21
C GLU A 36 -6.94 9.80 -3.48
N SER A 37 -7.32 9.53 -4.74
CA SER A 37 -8.69 9.26 -5.13
C SER A 37 -8.78 7.81 -5.59
N ARG A 38 -9.85 7.11 -5.19
CA ARG A 38 -10.11 5.70 -5.48
C ARG A 38 -11.17 5.60 -6.59
N PRO A 39 -10.81 5.72 -7.87
CA PRO A 39 -11.79 5.77 -8.94
C PRO A 39 -12.35 4.37 -9.24
N GLY A 40 -13.68 4.26 -9.19
CA GLY A 40 -14.40 3.08 -9.67
C GLY A 40 -14.44 1.90 -8.68
N PRO A 41 -15.18 0.83 -9.04
CA PRO A 41 -15.58 -0.23 -8.10
C PRO A 41 -14.43 -1.14 -7.66
N TYR A 42 -13.27 -1.10 -8.35
CA TYR A 42 -12.12 -1.92 -7.98
C TYR A 42 -11.64 -1.65 -6.55
N PHE A 43 -11.67 -0.38 -6.11
CA PHE A 43 -11.16 -0.01 -4.81
C PHE A 43 -12.12 -0.27 -3.65
N ASP A 44 -13.36 -0.67 -3.93
CA ASP A 44 -14.36 -1.01 -2.92
C ASP A 44 -13.98 -2.26 -2.11
N GLN A 45 -13.00 -3.03 -2.58
CA GLN A 45 -12.43 -4.18 -1.86
C GLN A 45 -11.54 -3.77 -0.68
N PHE A 46 -11.02 -2.54 -0.66
CA PHE A 46 -10.13 -2.06 0.40
C PHE A 46 -10.91 -1.33 1.49
N PRO A 47 -10.54 -1.47 2.77
CA PRO A 47 -11.08 -0.63 3.85
C PRO A 47 -10.92 0.88 3.53
N PRO A 48 -11.68 1.78 4.17
CA PRO A 48 -11.48 3.22 3.99
C PRO A 48 -10.06 3.69 4.40
N GLY A 49 -9.43 4.55 3.58
CA GLY A 49 -8.08 5.08 3.83
C GLY A 49 -7.26 5.30 2.54
N PRO A 50 -5.94 5.49 2.61
CA PRO A 50 -5.07 5.45 1.44
C PRO A 50 -4.85 4.02 0.90
N VAL A 51 -4.68 3.88 -0.42
CA VAL A 51 -4.21 2.65 -1.08
C VAL A 51 -2.94 2.99 -1.82
N TYR A 52 -1.94 2.12 -1.70
CA TYR A 52 -0.63 2.25 -2.33
C TYR A 52 -0.44 1.15 -3.35
N THR A 53 0.27 1.42 -4.43
CA THR A 53 0.92 0.36 -5.22
C THR A 53 2.30 0.13 -4.62
N VAL A 54 2.59 -1.12 -4.27
CA VAL A 54 3.91 -1.53 -3.81
C VAL A 54 4.59 -2.43 -4.83
N GLU A 55 5.90 -2.28 -4.99
CA GLU A 55 6.75 -3.16 -5.79
C GLU A 55 7.67 -3.97 -4.88
N PHE A 56 7.79 -5.27 -5.16
CA PHE A 56 8.62 -6.20 -4.40
C PHE A 56 9.98 -6.43 -5.09
N GLU A 57 10.92 -7.04 -4.36
CA GLU A 57 12.29 -7.31 -4.88
C GLU A 57 12.33 -8.20 -6.14
N ASP A 58 11.28 -8.97 -6.42
CA ASP A 58 11.16 -9.79 -7.63
C ASP A 58 10.54 -9.05 -8.83
N GLY A 59 10.25 -7.75 -8.68
CA GLY A 59 9.64 -6.89 -9.70
C GLY A 59 8.12 -7.07 -9.84
N SER A 60 7.49 -7.90 -9.01
CA SER A 60 6.02 -7.95 -8.95
C SER A 60 5.47 -6.77 -8.15
N SER A 61 4.24 -6.36 -8.47
CA SER A 61 3.56 -5.25 -7.80
C SER A 61 2.11 -5.59 -7.44
N THR A 62 1.59 -4.92 -6.42
CA THR A 62 0.18 -5.03 -6.02
C THR A 62 -0.32 -3.75 -5.35
N GLU A 63 -1.63 -3.50 -5.45
CA GLU A 63 -2.32 -2.52 -4.62
C GLU A 63 -2.55 -3.07 -3.21
N ILE A 64 -2.33 -2.22 -2.21
CA ILE A 64 -2.43 -2.57 -0.79
C ILE A 64 -2.92 -1.40 0.05
N HIS A 65 -3.74 -1.70 1.06
CA HIS A 65 -4.25 -0.70 2.00
C HIS A 65 -3.16 -0.27 2.99
N GLU A 66 -3.17 1.00 3.40
CA GLU A 66 -2.19 1.57 4.34
C GLU A 66 -2.02 0.77 5.63
N ALA A 67 -3.10 0.18 6.15
CA ALA A 67 -3.10 -0.57 7.40
C ALA A 67 -2.23 -1.84 7.35
N ASP A 68 -1.92 -2.33 6.15
CA ASP A 68 -1.08 -3.51 5.95
C ASP A 68 0.39 -3.18 5.77
N LEU A 69 0.75 -1.89 5.83
CA LEU A 69 2.10 -1.40 5.67
C LEU A 69 2.67 -0.92 7.00
N THR A 70 3.91 -1.29 7.27
CA THR A 70 4.71 -0.71 8.34
C THR A 70 6.02 -0.18 7.79
N PRO A 71 6.59 0.90 8.35
CA PRO A 71 7.92 1.37 7.95
C PRO A 71 8.94 0.23 8.03
N TRP A 72 9.80 0.11 7.02
CA TRP A 72 10.94 -0.79 7.09
C TRP A 72 12.04 -0.15 7.94
N SER A 73 12.03 -0.47 9.24
CA SER A 73 13.16 -0.17 10.13
C SER A 73 14.08 -1.38 10.19
N LEU A 74 15.35 -1.18 9.80
CA LEU A 74 16.44 -2.15 9.96
C LEU A 74 16.74 -2.44 11.44
#